data_AF-A0A0A9D221-F1
#
_entry.id   AF-A0A0A9D221-F1
#
_cell.length_a   1.000
_cell.length_b   1.000
_cell.length_c   1.000
_cell.angle_alpha   90.00
_cell.angle_beta   90.00
_cell.angle_gamma   90.00
#
_symmetry.space_group_name_H-M   'P 1'
#
loop_
_entity.id
_entity.type
_entity.pdbx_description
1 polymer ?
#
loop_
_entity_poly.entity_id
_entity_poly.type
_entity_poly.pdbx_seq_one_letter_code
_entity_poly.pdbx_strand_id
1 'polypeptide(L)' 'MNGMRRKIAGKTRDEIKNMSKDDIAKDPVAMCDFVEALVKVQKSVSPTDIEKHEKWMAEFGSA' A
#
# COMPACT_ATOMS: atom_id res chain seq x y z
N MET A 1 9.93 3.51 9.55
CA MET A 1 10.85 2.47 9.02
C MET A 1 10.16 1.13 9.25
N ASN A 2 9.78 0.45 8.17
CA ASN A 2 8.61 -0.42 8.13
C ASN A 2 8.93 -1.77 7.48
N GLY A 3 8.22 -2.83 7.87
CA GLY A 3 8.41 -4.22 7.44
C GLY A 3 9.88 -4.63 7.22
N MET A 4 10.19 -5.12 6.02
CA MET A 4 11.53 -5.57 5.63
C MET A 4 12.64 -4.54 5.88
N ARG A 5 12.36 -3.24 5.69
CA ARG A 5 13.35 -2.18 5.93
C ARG A 5 13.75 -2.09 7.40
N ARG A 6 12.87 -2.46 8.33
CA ARG A 6 13.15 -2.50 9.77
C ARG A 6 14.07 -3.66 10.15
N LYS A 7 13.91 -4.83 9.51
CA LYS A 7 14.69 -6.04 9.80
C LYS A 7 16.12 -6.01 9.24
N ILE A 8 16.34 -5.25 8.16
CA ILE A 8 17.66 -5.10 7.52
C ILE A 8 18.43 -3.87 7.99
N ALA A 9 17.84 -3.05 8.87
CA ALA A 9 18.48 -1.87 9.41
C ALA A 9 19.77 -2.25 10.16
N GLY A 10 20.91 -1.69 9.76
CA GLY A 10 22.21 -1.95 10.40
C GLY A 10 22.88 -3.28 10.03
N LYS A 11 22.27 -4.10 9.16
CA LYS A 11 22.89 -5.32 8.64
C LYS A 11 23.71 -5.04 7.38
N THR A 12 24.81 -5.74 7.24
CA THR A 12 25.63 -5.74 6.03
C THR A 12 24.97 -6.52 4.90
N ARG A 13 25.42 -6.28 3.65
CA ARG A 13 24.87 -6.93 2.45
C ARG A 13 24.86 -8.46 2.56
N ASP A 14 25.92 -9.03 3.11
CA ASP A 14 26.09 -10.49 3.21
C ASP A 14 25.18 -11.09 4.27
N GLU A 15 24.97 -10.38 5.39
CA GLU A 15 23.99 -10.76 6.40
C GLU A 15 22.57 -10.74 5.84
N ILE A 16 22.19 -9.72 5.06
CA ILE A 16 20.86 -9.63 4.43
C ILE A 16 20.64 -10.77 3.43
N LYS A 17 21.67 -11.15 2.66
CA LYS A 17 21.60 -12.27 1.71
C LYS A 17 21.39 -13.63 2.39
N ASN A 18 21.92 -13.79 3.59
CA ASN A 18 21.83 -15.03 4.36
C ASN A 18 20.57 -15.08 5.26
N MET A 19 19.74 -14.03 5.27
CA MET A 19 18.47 -14.05 6.00
C MET A 19 17.44 -14.96 5.33
N SER A 20 16.70 -15.73 6.13
CA SER A 20 15.60 -16.54 5.63
C SER A 20 14.44 -15.63 5.20
N LYS A 21 13.79 -15.97 4.07
CA LYS A 21 12.59 -15.24 3.61
C LYS A 21 11.41 -15.40 4.59
N ASP A 22 11.38 -16.50 5.34
CA ASP A 22 10.31 -16.80 6.28
C ASP A 22 10.37 -15.91 7.53
N ASP A 23 11.57 -15.58 8.02
CA ASP A 23 11.74 -14.66 9.16
C ASP A 23 11.38 -13.21 8.80
N ILE A 24 11.44 -12.88 7.51
CA ILE A 24 11.07 -11.58 6.96
C ILE A 24 9.55 -11.50 6.78
N ALA A 25 8.92 -12.57 6.28
CA ALA A 25 7.49 -12.62 6.00
C ALA A 25 6.62 -12.67 7.27
N LYS A 26 7.17 -13.16 8.39
CA LYS A 26 6.45 -13.26 9.68
C LYS A 26 6.45 -11.97 10.51
N ASP A 27 7.03 -10.87 10.03
CA ASP A 27 6.95 -9.60 10.75
C ASP A 27 5.50 -9.10 10.75
N PRO A 28 4.84 -8.98 11.91
CA PRO A 28 3.45 -8.58 11.96
C PRO A 28 3.29 -7.13 11.52
N VAL A 29 2.23 -6.88 10.74
CA VAL A 29 1.87 -5.52 10.31
C VAL A 29 1.54 -4.68 11.54
N ALA A 30 2.18 -3.51 11.65
CA ALA A 30 1.96 -2.54 12.70
C ALA A 30 1.20 -1.31 12.19
N MET A 31 0.65 -0.51 13.11
CA MET A 31 -0.08 0.71 12.76
C MET A 31 0.72 1.70 11.90
N CYS A 32 2.04 1.78 12.10
CA CYS A 32 2.90 2.63 11.30
C CYS A 32 2.99 2.20 9.82
N ASP A 33 2.78 0.90 9.53
CA ASP A 33 2.74 0.38 8.16
C ASP A 33 1.46 0.83 7.44
N PHE A 34 0.32 0.84 8.16
CA PHE A 34 -0.96 1.35 7.63
C PHE A 34 -0.92 2.84 7.32
N VAL A 35 -0.35 3.65 8.21
CA VAL A 35 -0.21 5.11 7.99
C VAL A 35 0.62 5.40 6.73
N GLU A 36 1.72 4.66 6.53
CA GLU A 36 2.55 4.83 5.32
C GLU A 36 1.83 4.34 4.06
N ALA A 37 1.07 3.25 4.15
CA ALA A 37 0.28 2.74 3.03
C ALA A 37 -0.78 3.76 2.58
N LEU A 38 -1.48 4.40 3.51
CA LEU A 38 -2.47 5.44 3.20
C LEU A 38 -1.87 6.67 2.49
N VAL A 39 -0.61 7.00 2.78
CA VAL A 39 0.09 8.10 2.09
C VAL A 39 0.47 7.69 0.66
N LYS A 40 0.95 6.46 0.47
CA LYS A 40 1.44 5.99 -0.84
C LYS A 40 0.33 5.55 -1.78
N VAL A 41 -0.77 5.02 -1.25
CA VAL A 41 -1.88 4.49 -2.04
C VAL A 41 -3.02 5.49 -1.97
N GLN A 42 -3.10 6.34 -2.98
CA GLN A 42 -4.18 7.30 -3.15
C GLN A 42 -5.35 6.66 -3.92
N LYS A 43 -6.57 7.17 -3.68
CA LYS A 43 -7.76 6.73 -4.42
C LYS A 43 -7.54 6.99 -5.91
N SER A 44 -7.82 5.98 -6.74
CA SER A 44 -7.68 6.08 -8.21
C SER A 44 -8.83 6.83 -8.87
N VAL A 45 -9.93 7.06 -8.13
CA VAL A 45 -11.13 7.76 -8.62
C VAL A 45 -11.30 9.01 -7.78
N SER A 46 -11.34 10.16 -8.44
CA SER A 46 -11.59 11.44 -7.78
C SER A 46 -13.09 11.69 -7.59
N PRO A 47 -13.49 12.58 -6.66
CA PRO A 47 -14.89 12.99 -6.53
C PRO A 47 -15.47 13.54 -7.84
N THR A 48 -14.66 14.26 -8.62
CA THR A 48 -15.05 14.77 -9.93
C THR A 48 -15.36 13.66 -10.93
N ASP A 49 -14.62 12.54 -10.88
CA ASP A 49 -14.88 11.38 -11.75
C ASP A 49 -16.20 10.70 -11.36
N ILE A 50 -16.52 10.67 -10.07
CA ILE A 50 -17.81 10.18 -9.56
C ILE A 50 -18.95 11.05 -10.08
N GLU A 51 -18.85 12.39 -9.93
CA GLU A 51 -19.88 13.32 -10.40
C GLU A 51 -20.13 13.22 -11.91
N LYS A 52 -19.05 13.08 -12.70
CA LYS A 52 -19.18 12.88 -14.15
C LYS A 52 -19.88 11.57 -14.48
N HIS A 53 -19.56 10.51 -13.76
CA HIS A 53 -20.21 9.22 -13.94
C HIS A 53 -21.70 9.27 -13.58
N GLU A 54 -22.06 9.90 -12.45
CA GLU A 54 -23.46 10.06 -12.03
C GLU A 54 -24.27 10.88 -13.05
N LYS A 55 -23.71 11.99 -13.55
CA LYS A 55 -24.37 12.80 -14.59
C LYS A 55 -24.59 12.00 -15.86
N TRP A 56 -23.59 11.24 -16.29
CA TRP A 56 -23.71 10.38 -17.48
C TRP A 56 -24.74 9.28 -17.28
N MET A 57 -24.74 8.62 -16.12
CA MET A 57 -25.73 7.59 -15.77
C MET A 57 -27.15 8.16 -15.73
N ALA A 58 -27.35 9.40 -15.26
CA ALA A 58 -28.66 10.04 -15.27
C ALA A 58 -29.16 10.38 -16.70
N GLU A 59 -28.26 10.71 -17.62
CA GLU A 59 -28.60 11.14 -18.98
C GLU A 59 -28.71 9.97 -19.99
N PHE A 60 -27.88 8.94 -19.81
CA PHE A 60 -27.73 7.83 -20.77
C PHE A 60 -27.87 6.44 -20.14
N GLY A 61 -28.05 6.35 -18.82
CA GLY A 61 -28.26 5.08 -18.16
C GLY A 61 -29.60 4.48 -18.59
N SER A 62 -29.57 3.28 -19.16
CA SER A 62 -30.82 2.57 -19.42
C SER A 62 -31.40 2.04 -18.11
N ALA A 63 -32.74 2.02 -18.04
CA ALA A 63 -33.46 1.27 -17.03
C ALA A 63 -33.24 -0.24 -17.18
#